data_AF-A0A3D1TFF3-F1
#
_entry.id   AF-A0A3D1TFF3-F1
#
_cell.length_a   1.000
_cell.length_b   1.000
_cell.length_c   1.000
_cell.angle_alpha   90.00
_cell.angle_beta   90.00
_cell.angle_gamma   90.00
#
_symmetry.space_group_name_H-M   'P 1'
#
loop_
_entity.id
_entity.type
_entity.pdbx_description
1 polymer ?
#
loop_
_entity_poly.entity_id
_entity_poly.type
_entity_poly.pdbx_seq_one_letter_code
_entity_poly.pdbx_strand_id
1 'polypeptide(L)'
;MRLILTALISLLPAVCQGFDWPLEDTAVDRLLREQSKEYRFMAEEVAQRQGYSIETSEEPTLGDVTVRNGRAMIRLNPTLKGARRITVLIWEMANAYQRPRFDEIDRRARTGVIQSHVEFGLRMEMVEYDSFRHHRRVLEDLQTALVPITPDYLFFINPGLPGLEAYEIPYVHDYIEAQGTSGHTRHYERWYYHQIGQSPPF
;
A
#
# COMPACT_ATOMS: atom_id res chain seq x y z
N MET A 1 3.77 32.13 47.35
CA MET A 1 5.12 31.96 46.78
C MET A 1 5.09 30.68 45.94
N ARG A 2 5.40 30.80 44.65
CA ARG A 2 5.13 29.83 43.58
C ARG A 2 5.98 28.55 43.74
N LEU A 3 5.33 27.39 43.71
CA LEU A 3 6.00 26.10 43.52
C LEU A 3 6.22 25.87 42.02
N ILE A 4 7.45 26.16 41.59
CA ILE A 4 8.29 25.43 40.63
C ILE A 4 7.52 24.67 39.54
N LEU A 5 7.04 25.43 38.56
CA LEU A 5 7.06 25.03 37.15
C LEU A 5 8.51 25.19 36.71
N THR A 6 9.20 24.12 36.29
CA THR A 6 10.37 24.04 35.36
C THR A 6 11.24 22.84 35.72
N ALA A 7 10.95 21.69 35.10
CA ALA A 7 11.92 20.65 34.80
C ALA A 7 11.54 20.13 33.41
N LEU A 8 11.94 20.83 32.33
CA LEU A 8 13.08 20.40 31.49
C LEU A 8 12.98 18.89 31.24
N ILE A 9 12.14 18.45 30.31
CA ILE A 9 12.53 18.23 28.89
C ILE A 9 14.04 18.05 28.78
N SER A 10 14.52 16.92 29.28
CA SER A 10 15.88 16.47 29.06
C SER A 10 15.91 14.98 29.33
N LEU A 11 15.52 14.20 28.33
CA LEU A 11 15.88 12.79 28.12
C LEU A 11 15.48 12.38 26.69
N LEU A 12 15.99 13.09 25.69
CA LEU A 12 16.23 12.51 24.37
C LEU A 12 17.74 12.40 24.23
N PRO A 13 18.35 11.24 24.50
CA PRO A 13 19.56 10.91 23.80
C PRO A 13 19.19 10.83 22.32
N ALA A 14 19.89 11.60 21.49
CA ALA A 14 19.95 11.37 20.06
C ALA A 14 20.41 9.92 19.84
N VAL A 15 19.47 9.05 19.48
CA VAL A 15 19.75 7.69 19.03
C VAL A 15 19.43 7.68 17.54
N CYS A 16 20.39 8.14 16.72
CA CYS A 16 20.51 7.69 15.32
C CYS A 16 21.06 6.25 15.29
N GLN A 17 20.49 5.35 16.08
CA GLN A 17 20.61 3.91 15.85
C GLN A 17 19.35 3.52 15.08
N GLY A 18 19.52 2.81 13.97
CA GLY A 18 18.41 2.39 13.13
C GLY A 18 17.34 1.70 13.97
N PHE A 19 16.08 2.03 13.70
CA PHE A 19 14.99 1.28 14.29
C PHE A 19 15.00 -0.14 13.70
N ASP A 20 15.25 -1.11 14.56
CA ASP A 20 15.20 -2.51 14.19
C ASP A 20 13.74 -2.94 14.12
N TRP A 21 13.26 -3.10 12.90
CA TRP A 21 11.93 -3.62 12.66
C TRP A 21 11.80 -5.05 13.15
N PRO A 22 10.64 -5.42 13.72
CA PRO A 22 10.34 -6.82 13.99
C PRO A 22 10.52 -7.67 12.73
N LEU A 23 11.03 -8.89 12.90
CA LEU A 23 11.22 -9.83 11.79
C LEU A 23 9.90 -10.46 11.33
N GLU A 24 8.93 -10.56 12.23
CA GLU A 24 7.63 -11.19 11.99
C GLU A 24 6.60 -10.17 11.51
N ASP A 25 5.90 -10.48 10.41
CA ASP A 25 4.92 -9.57 9.81
C ASP A 25 3.78 -9.19 10.74
N THR A 26 3.36 -10.10 11.62
CA THR A 26 2.30 -9.84 12.61
C THR A 26 2.74 -8.83 13.68
N ALA A 27 4.03 -8.77 14.00
CA ALA A 27 4.58 -7.78 14.90
C ALA A 27 4.77 -6.43 14.18
N VAL A 28 5.18 -6.46 12.90
CA VAL A 28 5.23 -5.26 12.06
C VAL A 28 3.84 -4.63 11.91
N ASP A 29 2.81 -5.41 11.56
CA ASP A 29 1.44 -4.94 11.41
C ASP A 29 0.92 -4.26 12.69
N ARG A 30 1.14 -4.90 13.84
CA ARG A 30 0.76 -4.32 15.15
C ARG A 30 1.45 -2.98 15.39
N LEU A 31 2.75 -2.92 15.17
CA LEU A 31 3.52 -1.69 15.33
C LEU A 31 3.02 -0.60 14.37
N LEU A 32 2.76 -0.92 13.10
CA LEU A 32 2.20 0.03 12.15
C LEU A 32 0.86 0.60 12.62
N ARG A 33 0.00 -0.23 13.22
CA ARG A 33 -1.28 0.22 13.82
C ARG A 33 -1.09 1.10 15.05
N GLU A 34 -0.02 0.90 15.81
CA GLU A 34 0.30 1.73 16.97
C GLU A 34 0.88 3.10 16.55
N GLN A 35 1.70 3.11 15.51
CA GLN A 35 2.51 4.26 15.13
C GLN A 35 1.93 5.10 13.99
N SER A 36 1.03 4.55 13.17
CA SER A 36 0.33 5.28 12.10
C SER A 36 -1.18 5.28 12.30
N LYS A 37 -1.76 6.49 12.32
CA LYS A 37 -3.21 6.67 12.37
C LYS A 37 -3.86 6.20 11.08
N GLU A 38 -3.25 6.52 9.93
CA GLU A 38 -3.75 6.11 8.62
C GLU A 38 -3.71 4.57 8.48
N TYR A 39 -2.59 3.93 8.82
CA TYR A 39 -2.47 2.48 8.72
C TYR A 39 -3.48 1.77 9.63
N ARG A 40 -3.61 2.23 10.89
CA ARG A 40 -4.62 1.70 11.81
C ARG A 40 -6.02 1.78 11.25
N PHE A 41 -6.40 2.94 10.72
CA PHE A 41 -7.73 3.15 10.14
C PHE A 41 -7.98 2.17 8.99
N MET A 42 -7.04 2.06 8.04
CA MET A 42 -7.16 1.10 6.94
C MET A 42 -7.27 -0.35 7.44
N ALA A 43 -6.39 -0.76 8.36
CA ALA A 43 -6.37 -2.10 8.92
C ALA A 43 -7.66 -2.44 9.67
N GLU A 44 -8.24 -1.50 10.43
CA GLU A 44 -9.51 -1.69 11.13
C GLU A 44 -10.68 -1.83 10.14
N GLU A 45 -10.71 -1.01 9.09
CA GLU A 45 -11.71 -1.09 8.02
C GLU A 45 -11.63 -2.42 7.26
N VAL A 46 -10.43 -2.89 6.95
CA VAL A 46 -10.23 -4.22 6.34
C VAL A 46 -10.64 -5.31 7.32
N ALA A 47 -10.30 -5.17 8.61
CA ALA A 47 -10.62 -6.17 9.62
C ALA A 47 -12.14 -6.35 9.82
N GLN A 48 -12.92 -5.28 9.75
CA GLN A 48 -14.39 -5.33 9.88
C GLN A 48 -15.07 -6.10 8.73
N ARG A 49 -14.40 -6.26 7.57
CA ARG A 49 -14.96 -6.90 6.36
C ARG A 49 -14.72 -8.42 6.29
N GLN A 50 -14.45 -9.09 7.42
CA GLN A 50 -14.08 -10.52 7.60
C GLN A 50 -12.58 -10.77 7.92
N GLY A 51 -11.82 -9.73 8.24
CA GLY A 51 -10.43 -9.85 8.66
C GLY A 51 -9.43 -9.89 7.50
N TYR A 52 -8.14 -9.91 7.86
CA TYR A 52 -7.03 -10.12 6.92
C TYR A 52 -5.93 -11.00 7.52
N SER A 53 -5.20 -11.73 6.66
CA SER A 53 -3.92 -12.37 6.99
C SER A 53 -2.77 -11.72 6.21
N ILE A 54 -1.56 -11.84 6.77
CA ILE A 54 -0.31 -11.48 6.09
C ILE A 54 0.48 -12.77 5.92
N GLU A 55 0.85 -13.08 4.69
CA GLU A 55 1.46 -14.34 4.29
C GLU A 55 2.63 -14.09 3.33
N THR A 56 3.43 -15.12 3.08
CA THR A 56 4.52 -15.06 2.10
C THR A 56 4.05 -15.66 0.78
N SER A 57 4.39 -15.00 -0.33
CA SER A 57 4.12 -15.50 -1.70
C SER A 57 5.40 -15.97 -2.37
N GLU A 58 5.37 -17.10 -3.06
CA GLU A 58 6.46 -17.51 -3.97
C GLU A 58 6.34 -16.89 -5.37
N GLU A 59 5.27 -16.13 -5.62
CA GLU A 59 5.05 -15.42 -6.87
C GLU A 59 6.14 -14.34 -7.11
N PRO A 60 6.45 -14.00 -8.37
CA PRO A 60 7.49 -13.03 -8.70
C PRO A 60 7.12 -11.58 -8.39
N THR A 61 5.88 -11.30 -7.95
CA THR A 61 5.44 -9.96 -7.55
C THR A 61 6.08 -9.54 -6.23
N LEU A 62 6.16 -8.22 -5.97
CA LEU A 62 6.66 -7.70 -4.68
C LEU A 62 5.66 -7.98 -3.55
N GLY A 63 4.39 -7.74 -3.84
CA GLY A 63 3.26 -8.06 -2.98
C GLY A 63 2.00 -8.16 -3.83
N ASP A 64 0.94 -8.67 -3.21
CA ASP A 64 -0.40 -8.64 -3.77
C ASP A 64 -1.46 -8.82 -2.68
N VAL A 65 -2.72 -8.53 -3.05
CA VAL A 65 -3.89 -8.83 -2.24
C VAL A 65 -4.82 -9.76 -3.00
N THR A 66 -5.18 -10.88 -2.37
CA THR A 66 -6.28 -11.74 -2.83
C THR A 66 -7.38 -11.80 -1.80
N VAL A 67 -8.59 -12.14 -2.22
CA VAL A 67 -9.73 -12.34 -1.31
C VAL A 67 -10.18 -13.79 -1.40
N ARG A 68 -10.17 -14.49 -0.26
CA ARG A 68 -10.64 -15.87 -0.15
C ARG A 68 -11.73 -15.94 0.90
N ASN A 69 -12.93 -16.36 0.50
CA ASN A 69 -14.10 -16.41 1.36
C ASN A 69 -14.34 -15.07 2.11
N GLY A 70 -14.22 -13.95 1.39
CA GLY A 70 -14.41 -12.60 1.93
C GLY A 70 -13.27 -12.06 2.81
N ARG A 71 -12.32 -12.90 3.22
CA ARG A 71 -11.13 -12.48 3.97
C ARG A 71 -10.01 -12.03 3.02
N ALA A 72 -9.38 -10.89 3.32
CA ALA A 72 -8.22 -10.42 2.57
C ALA A 72 -6.95 -11.22 2.94
N MET A 73 -6.16 -11.59 1.95
CA MET A 73 -4.87 -12.24 2.09
C MET A 73 -3.84 -11.32 1.47
N ILE A 74 -3.07 -10.62 2.32
CA ILE A 74 -1.94 -9.79 1.90
C ILE A 74 -0.74 -10.71 1.80
N ARG A 75 -0.17 -10.85 0.60
CA ARG A 75 0.96 -11.76 0.36
C ARG A 75 2.18 -10.95 -0.04
N LEU A 76 3.32 -11.23 0.59
CA LEU A 76 4.57 -10.49 0.43
C LEU A 76 5.69 -11.40 -0.07
N ASN A 77 6.52 -10.90 -0.98
CA ASN A 77 7.66 -11.66 -1.48
C ASN A 77 8.69 -11.93 -0.35
N PRO A 78 9.19 -13.17 -0.18
CA PRO A 78 10.13 -13.52 0.91
C PRO A 78 11.48 -12.83 0.79
N THR A 79 11.84 -12.37 -0.40
CA THR A 79 13.12 -11.68 -0.66
C THR A 79 13.11 -10.25 -0.10
N LEU A 80 11.93 -9.67 0.16
CA LEU A 80 11.82 -8.36 0.80
C LEU A 80 12.16 -8.46 2.28
N LYS A 81 13.03 -7.55 2.74
CA LYS A 81 13.47 -7.41 4.14
C LYS A 81 13.45 -5.95 4.58
N GLY A 82 13.37 -5.73 5.89
CA GLY A 82 13.42 -4.39 6.49
C GLY A 82 12.46 -3.41 5.83
N ALA A 83 12.94 -2.19 5.58
CA ALA A 83 12.17 -1.09 4.99
C ALA A 83 11.42 -1.46 3.71
N ARG A 84 12.04 -2.26 2.82
CA ARG A 84 11.43 -2.71 1.56
C ARG A 84 10.21 -3.61 1.78
N ARG A 85 10.24 -4.46 2.81
CA ARG A 85 9.09 -5.31 3.15
C ARG A 85 7.95 -4.49 3.73
N ILE A 86 8.28 -3.56 4.62
CA ILE A 86 7.30 -2.72 5.31
C ILE A 86 6.58 -1.81 4.32
N THR A 87 7.32 -1.18 3.42
CA THR A 87 6.71 -0.29 2.42
C THR A 87 5.75 -1.03 1.49
N VAL A 88 6.08 -2.28 1.12
CA VAL A 88 5.17 -3.13 0.33
C VAL A 88 3.98 -3.59 1.17
N LEU A 89 4.15 -3.94 2.45
CA LEU A 89 3.02 -4.23 3.35
C LEU A 89 2.05 -3.05 3.47
N ILE A 90 2.56 -1.83 3.61
CA ILE A 90 1.76 -0.61 3.66
C ILE A 90 0.97 -0.44 2.34
N TRP A 91 1.64 -0.67 1.22
CA TRP A 91 1.02 -0.61 -0.11
C TRP A 91 -0.12 -1.63 -0.25
N GLU A 92 0.14 -2.89 0.10
CA GLU A 92 -0.89 -3.94 -0.01
C GLU A 92 -2.03 -3.73 1.00
N MET A 93 -1.77 -3.18 2.18
CA MET A 93 -2.84 -2.78 3.10
C MET A 93 -3.74 -1.70 2.49
N ALA A 94 -3.16 -0.72 1.79
CA ALA A 94 -3.94 0.29 1.06
C ALA A 94 -4.79 -0.35 -0.06
N ASN A 95 -4.23 -1.30 -0.83
CA ASN A 95 -4.98 -2.04 -1.84
C ASN A 95 -6.12 -2.89 -1.23
N ALA A 96 -5.87 -3.55 -0.11
CA ALA A 96 -6.88 -4.30 0.63
C ALA A 96 -8.00 -3.38 1.15
N TYR A 97 -7.64 -2.21 1.66
CA TYR A 97 -8.60 -1.19 2.08
C TYR A 97 -9.46 -0.69 0.92
N GLN A 98 -8.89 -0.57 -0.27
CA GLN A 98 -9.58 -0.13 -1.47
C GLN A 98 -10.35 -1.24 -2.21
N ARG A 99 -10.27 -2.50 -1.77
CA ARG A 99 -10.94 -3.66 -2.40
C ARG A 99 -12.42 -3.45 -2.78
N PRO A 100 -13.27 -2.79 -1.97
CA PRO A 100 -14.66 -2.52 -2.37
C PRO A 100 -14.79 -1.68 -3.64
N ARG A 101 -13.82 -0.79 -3.93
CA ARG A 101 -13.81 0.02 -5.16
C ARG A 101 -13.45 -0.84 -6.38
N PHE A 102 -12.46 -1.71 -6.24
CA PHE A 102 -12.13 -2.69 -7.26
C PHE A 102 -13.31 -3.66 -7.52
N ASP A 103 -13.97 -4.14 -6.46
CA ASP A 103 -15.14 -5.02 -6.57
C ASP A 103 -16.31 -4.35 -7.29
N GLU A 104 -16.51 -3.06 -7.04
CA GLU A 104 -17.53 -2.27 -7.73
C GLU A 104 -17.22 -2.12 -9.23
N ILE A 105 -15.96 -1.91 -9.60
CA ILE A 105 -15.53 -1.87 -11.01
C ILE A 105 -15.73 -3.23 -11.67
N ASP A 106 -15.29 -4.30 -11.02
CA ASP A 106 -15.50 -5.69 -11.45
C ASP A 106 -16.99 -5.98 -11.66
N ARG A 107 -17.84 -5.59 -10.70
CA ARG A 107 -19.30 -5.74 -10.79
C ARG A 107 -19.88 -4.97 -11.96
N ARG A 108 -19.47 -3.72 -12.17
CA ARG A 108 -19.97 -2.89 -13.27
C ARG A 108 -19.56 -3.41 -14.64
N ALA A 109 -18.39 -4.05 -14.77
CA ALA A 109 -18.03 -4.79 -15.98
C ALA A 109 -18.97 -5.98 -16.19
N ARG A 110 -19.17 -6.82 -15.16
CA ARG A 110 -20.07 -7.99 -15.22
C ARG A 110 -21.50 -7.63 -15.61
N THR A 111 -22.02 -6.50 -15.13
CA THR A 111 -23.39 -6.05 -15.44
C THR A 111 -23.47 -5.21 -16.73
N GLY A 112 -22.39 -5.08 -17.50
CA GLY A 112 -22.36 -4.36 -18.77
C GLY A 112 -22.47 -2.83 -18.66
N VAL A 113 -22.24 -2.26 -17.48
CA VAL A 113 -22.18 -0.80 -17.27
C VAL A 113 -20.86 -0.22 -17.76
N ILE A 114 -19.76 -0.95 -17.53
CA ILE A 114 -18.48 -0.68 -18.18
C ILE A 114 -18.39 -1.63 -19.37
N GLN A 115 -18.29 -1.08 -20.57
CA GLN A 115 -18.40 -1.86 -21.83
C GLN A 115 -17.07 -1.94 -22.59
N SER A 116 -16.02 -1.30 -22.08
CA SER A 116 -14.71 -1.21 -22.70
C SER A 116 -13.63 -1.72 -21.76
N HIS A 117 -12.75 -2.59 -22.25
CA HIS A 117 -11.57 -3.04 -21.50
C HIS A 117 -10.63 -1.88 -21.15
N VAL A 118 -10.54 -0.86 -22.02
CA VAL A 118 -9.73 0.35 -21.77
C VAL A 118 -10.31 1.16 -20.62
N GLU A 119 -11.62 1.42 -20.65
CA GLU A 119 -12.29 2.12 -19.55
C GLU A 119 -12.14 1.35 -18.23
N PHE A 120 -12.30 0.03 -18.29
CA PHE A 120 -12.10 -0.85 -17.14
C PHE A 120 -10.69 -0.74 -16.58
N GLY A 121 -9.66 -0.90 -17.43
CA GLY A 121 -8.26 -0.81 -17.04
C GLY A 121 -7.93 0.52 -16.38
N LEU A 122 -8.33 1.63 -17.00
CA LEU A 122 -8.11 2.97 -16.44
C LEU A 122 -8.80 3.15 -15.08
N ARG A 123 -10.02 2.63 -14.90
CA ARG A 123 -10.71 2.73 -13.61
C ARG A 123 -9.99 1.93 -12.52
N MET A 124 -9.45 0.75 -12.82
CA MET A 124 -8.66 -0.04 -11.86
C MET A 124 -7.38 0.71 -11.47
N GLU A 125 -6.67 1.24 -12.45
CA GLU A 125 -5.47 2.06 -12.22
C GLU A 125 -5.75 3.30 -11.37
N MET A 126 -6.89 3.96 -11.56
CA MET A 126 -7.29 5.10 -10.75
C MET A 126 -7.50 4.75 -9.28
N VAL A 127 -7.89 3.52 -8.97
CA VAL A 127 -8.00 3.03 -7.58
C VAL A 127 -6.61 2.83 -7.00
N GLU A 128 -5.70 2.16 -7.71
CA GLU A 128 -4.29 2.01 -7.25
C GLU A 128 -3.57 3.35 -7.12
N TYR A 129 -3.82 4.29 -8.01
CA TYR A 129 -3.27 5.64 -7.91
C TYR A 129 -3.63 6.30 -6.56
N ASP A 130 -4.83 6.06 -6.03
CA ASP A 130 -5.22 6.56 -4.72
C ASP A 130 -4.46 5.86 -3.57
N SER A 131 -3.92 4.65 -3.79
CA SER A 131 -3.09 3.94 -2.80
C SER A 131 -1.78 4.69 -2.52
N PHE A 132 -1.24 5.47 -3.47
CA PHE A 132 -0.08 6.33 -3.21
C PHE A 132 -0.36 7.37 -2.11
N ARG A 133 -1.59 7.89 -2.02
CA ARG A 133 -1.97 8.86 -0.97
C ARG A 133 -1.96 8.20 0.40
N HIS A 134 -2.56 7.02 0.51
CA HIS A 134 -2.57 6.26 1.77
C HIS A 134 -1.15 5.84 2.17
N HIS A 135 -0.39 5.29 1.22
CA HIS A 135 0.99 4.87 1.42
C HIS A 135 1.86 6.03 1.94
N ARG A 136 1.81 7.17 1.25
CA ARG A 136 2.55 8.37 1.67
C ARG A 136 2.20 8.82 3.08
N ARG A 137 0.91 8.90 3.42
CA ARG A 137 0.46 9.31 4.77
C ARG A 137 0.98 8.39 5.87
N VAL A 138 1.02 7.09 5.60
CA VAL A 138 1.62 6.14 6.55
C VAL A 138 3.12 6.41 6.70
N LEU A 139 3.84 6.66 5.61
CA LEU A 139 5.26 7.02 5.70
C LEU A 139 5.49 8.34 6.49
N GLU A 140 4.61 9.33 6.33
CA GLU A 140 4.64 10.59 7.09
C GLU A 140 4.42 10.38 8.60
N ASP A 141 3.45 9.53 8.96
CA ASP A 141 3.21 9.12 10.34
C ASP A 141 4.45 8.42 10.93
N LEU A 142 5.02 7.46 10.20
CA LEU A 142 6.21 6.71 10.65
C LEU A 142 7.45 7.60 10.77
N GLN A 143 7.64 8.55 9.85
CA GLN A 143 8.73 9.53 9.93
C GLN A 143 8.65 10.36 11.21
N THR A 144 7.42 10.70 11.61
CA THR A 144 7.16 11.49 12.82
C THR A 144 7.37 10.65 14.08
N ALA A 145 7.00 9.37 14.06
CA ALA A 145 6.92 8.53 15.25
C ALA A 145 8.19 7.71 15.55
N LEU A 146 8.90 7.24 14.51
CA LEU A 146 9.92 6.20 14.67
C LEU A 146 11.28 6.58 14.08
N VAL A 147 11.34 6.76 12.75
CA VAL A 147 12.60 6.85 12.00
C VAL A 147 12.49 7.71 10.76
N PRO A 148 13.61 8.34 10.33
CA PRO A 148 13.70 8.91 8.99
C PRO A 148 13.36 7.87 7.91
N ILE A 149 12.55 8.27 6.93
CA ILE A 149 12.21 7.43 5.79
C ILE A 149 13.34 7.51 4.77
N THR A 150 14.08 6.41 4.66
CA THR A 150 15.22 6.26 3.75
C THR A 150 14.81 5.84 2.34
N PRO A 151 15.71 5.90 1.33
CA PRO A 151 15.42 5.46 -0.03
C PRO A 151 14.88 4.03 -0.15
N ASP A 152 15.23 3.14 0.78
CA ASP A 152 14.72 1.76 0.77
C ASP A 152 13.20 1.66 1.01
N TYR A 153 12.57 2.62 1.68
CA TYR A 153 11.10 2.68 1.75
C TYR A 153 10.47 3.14 0.43
N LEU A 154 11.23 3.79 -0.44
CA LEU A 154 10.76 4.41 -1.66
C LEU A 154 11.15 3.61 -2.91
N PHE A 155 11.79 2.46 -2.75
CA PHE A 155 12.48 1.74 -3.84
C PHE A 155 11.58 1.38 -5.04
N PHE A 156 10.30 1.07 -4.81
CA PHE A 156 9.35 0.72 -5.87
C PHE A 156 8.54 1.93 -6.37
N ILE A 157 8.60 3.05 -5.65
CA ILE A 157 8.02 4.33 -6.06
C ILE A 157 9.00 5.02 -7.01
N ASN A 158 10.20 5.33 -6.50
CA ASN A 158 11.32 5.87 -7.23
C ASN A 158 12.60 5.68 -6.38
N PRO A 159 13.50 4.76 -6.79
CA PRO A 159 14.71 4.46 -6.02
C PRO A 159 15.74 5.59 -6.02
N GLY A 160 15.57 6.63 -6.85
CA GLY A 160 16.43 7.81 -6.88
C GLY A 160 16.08 8.87 -5.83
N LEU A 161 14.98 8.69 -5.07
CA LEU A 161 14.58 9.66 -4.05
C LEU A 161 15.46 9.55 -2.80
N PRO A 162 16.01 10.65 -2.29
CA PRO A 162 16.86 10.64 -1.09
C PRO A 162 16.09 10.38 0.21
N GLY A 163 14.80 10.67 0.25
CA GLY A 163 13.95 10.61 1.44
C GLY A 163 12.51 11.03 1.15
N LEU A 164 11.65 10.96 2.16
CA LEU A 164 10.21 11.26 2.04
C LEU A 164 9.90 12.70 1.63
N GLU A 165 10.77 13.65 2.00
CA GLU A 165 10.65 15.06 1.63
C GLU A 165 10.72 15.29 0.12
N ALA A 166 11.42 14.42 -0.61
CA ALA A 166 11.54 14.48 -2.06
C ALA A 166 10.49 13.62 -2.78
N TYR A 167 9.77 12.76 -2.05
CA TYR A 167 8.67 12.01 -2.63
C TYR A 167 7.51 12.97 -2.89
N GLU A 168 7.11 13.11 -4.14
CA GLU A 168 5.85 13.73 -4.54
C GLU A 168 4.97 12.67 -5.17
N ILE A 169 3.66 12.73 -4.92
CA ILE A 169 2.71 11.84 -5.62
C ILE A 169 2.69 12.30 -7.08
N PRO A 170 2.99 11.42 -8.05
CA PRO A 170 3.06 11.81 -9.46
C PRO A 170 1.72 12.35 -9.93
N TYR A 171 1.70 13.16 -10.99
CA TYR A 171 0.42 13.49 -11.60
C TYR A 171 -0.25 12.23 -12.14
N VAL A 172 -1.58 12.20 -12.09
CA VAL A 172 -2.37 11.04 -12.52
C VAL A 172 -2.06 10.61 -13.95
N HIS A 173 -1.82 11.56 -14.86
CA HIS A 173 -1.52 11.23 -16.27
C HIS A 173 -0.14 10.57 -16.41
N ASP A 174 0.87 11.06 -15.69
CA ASP A 174 2.21 10.46 -15.67
C ASP A 174 2.17 9.03 -15.10
N TYR A 175 1.39 8.84 -14.04
CA TYR A 175 1.17 7.50 -13.47
C TYR A 175 0.53 6.54 -14.47
N ILE A 176 -0.57 6.95 -15.12
CA ILE A 176 -1.26 6.11 -16.11
C ILE A 176 -0.35 5.78 -17.30
N GLU A 177 0.45 6.74 -17.79
CA GLU A 177 1.42 6.51 -18.85
C GLU A 177 2.50 5.49 -18.45
N ALA A 178 3.02 5.62 -17.21
CA ALA A 178 4.00 4.69 -16.67
C ALA A 178 3.43 3.26 -16.53
N GLN A 179 2.19 3.11 -16.05
CA GLN A 179 1.53 1.81 -15.92
C GLN A 179 1.13 1.18 -17.27
N GLY A 180 0.80 2.02 -18.25
CA GLY A 180 0.62 1.57 -19.63
C GLY A 180 1.92 1.01 -20.21
N THR A 181 3.04 1.69 -19.97
CA THR A 181 4.37 1.30 -20.47
C THR A 181 4.90 0.04 -19.78
N SER A 182 4.66 -0.12 -18.47
CA SER A 182 5.06 -1.31 -17.72
C SER A 182 4.27 -2.57 -18.11
N GLY A 183 3.14 -2.41 -18.80
CA GLY A 183 2.20 -3.48 -19.11
C GLY A 183 1.23 -3.79 -17.97
N HIS A 184 1.27 -3.03 -16.88
CA HIS A 184 0.36 -3.19 -15.75
C HIS A 184 -1.09 -2.91 -16.14
N THR A 185 -1.35 -1.82 -16.89
CA THR A 185 -2.71 -1.53 -17.37
C THR A 185 -3.23 -2.61 -18.31
N ARG A 186 -2.35 -3.24 -19.09
CA ARG A 186 -2.70 -4.39 -19.96
C ARG A 186 -3.13 -5.61 -19.16
N HIS A 187 -2.59 -5.82 -17.96
CA HIS A 187 -3.08 -6.86 -17.05
C HIS A 187 -4.57 -6.62 -16.73
N TYR A 188 -4.96 -5.38 -16.39
CA TYR A 188 -6.36 -5.06 -16.12
C TYR A 188 -7.27 -5.13 -17.35
N GLU A 189 -6.78 -4.73 -18.51
CA GLU A 189 -7.52 -4.91 -19.77
C GLU A 189 -7.79 -6.40 -20.07
N ARG A 190 -6.86 -7.30 -19.74
CA ARG A 190 -7.09 -8.75 -19.82
C ARG A 190 -8.07 -9.23 -18.75
N TRP A 191 -7.96 -8.69 -17.54
CA TRP A 191 -8.85 -9.02 -16.42
C TRP A 191 -10.33 -8.67 -16.72
N TYR A 192 -10.58 -7.62 -17.50
CA TYR A 192 -11.92 -7.29 -18.00
C TYR A 192 -12.60 -8.48 -18.69
N TYR A 193 -11.89 -9.19 -19.57
CA TYR A 193 -12.44 -10.35 -20.30
C TYR A 193 -12.78 -11.50 -19.36
N HIS A 194 -11.96 -11.73 -18.33
CA HIS A 194 -12.29 -12.67 -17.26
C HIS A 194 -13.60 -12.27 -16.56
N GLN A 195 -13.79 -10.98 -16.25
CA GLN A 195 -15.03 -10.51 -15.62
C GLN A 195 -16.26 -10.80 -16.46
N ILE A 196 -16.21 -10.55 -17.77
CA ILE A 196 -17.37 -10.74 -18.65
C ILE A 196 -17.48 -12.17 -19.21
N GLY A 197 -16.64 -13.11 -18.77
CA GLY A 197 -16.68 -14.52 -19.20
C GLY A 197 -16.27 -14.73 -20.67
N GLN A 198 -15.37 -13.91 -21.20
CA GLN A 198 -14.87 -13.96 -22.57
C GLN A 198 -13.36 -14.20 -22.61
N SER A 199 -12.84 -14.62 -23.76
CA SER A 199 -11.39 -14.67 -24.00
C SER A 199 -10.89 -13.31 -24.50
N PRO A 200 -9.71 -12.84 -24.05
CA PRO A 200 -9.08 -11.66 -24.63
C PRO A 200 -8.79 -11.88 -26.13
N PRO A 201 -8.95 -10.86 -26.99
CA PRO A 201 -8.75 -11.00 -28.44
C PRO A 201 -7.28 -10.95 -28.87
N PHE A 202 -6.32 -11.09 -27.94
CA PHE A 202 -4.89 -10.91 -28.17
C PHE A 202 -4.02 -11.79 -27.26
#